data_AF-E3ZL49-F1
#
_entry.id   AF-E3ZL49-F1
#
_cell.length_a   1.000
_cell.length_b   1.000
_cell.length_c   1.000
_cell.angle_alpha   90.00
_cell.angle_beta   90.00
_cell.angle_gamma   90.00
#
_symmetry.space_group_name_H-M   'P 1'
#
loop_
_entity.id
_entity.type
_entity.pdbx_description
1 polymer ?
#
loop_
_entity_poly.entity_id
_entity_poly.type
_entity_poly.pdbx_seq_one_letter_code
_entity_poly.pdbx_strand_id
1 'polypeptide(L)' 'MSNFTAKIPLSERMADILISKDRWKDDEEGYLKVKYGLEIILINVMKFAIVYGIALVTGV' A
#
# COMPACT_ATOMS: atom_id res chain seq x y z
N MET A 1 -15.08 25.20 -0.96
CA MET A 1 -14.01 24.30 -0.50
C MET A 1 -13.52 23.53 -1.70
N SER A 2 -12.24 23.65 -2.04
CA SER A 2 -11.65 22.95 -3.19
C SER A 2 -11.86 21.45 -3.03
N ASN A 3 -12.41 20.80 -4.07
CA ASN A 3 -12.46 19.36 -4.20
C ASN A 3 -11.02 18.81 -4.28
N PHE A 4 -10.33 18.75 -3.15
CA PHE A 4 -9.27 17.78 -2.94
C PHE A 4 -9.98 16.43 -2.95
N THR A 5 -10.22 15.91 -4.15
CA THR A 5 -10.28 14.47 -4.35
C THR A 5 -8.91 13.96 -3.89
N ALA A 6 -8.79 13.68 -2.59
CA ALA A 6 -7.66 12.99 -2.03
C ALA A 6 -7.60 11.67 -2.81
N LYS A 7 -6.72 11.64 -3.81
CA LYS A 7 -6.47 10.49 -4.64
C LYS A 7 -5.95 9.44 -3.67
N ILE A 8 -6.86 8.59 -3.17
CA ILE A 8 -6.51 7.54 -2.21
C ILE A 8 -5.28 6.83 -2.79
N PRO A 9 -4.13 6.87 -2.09
CA PRO A 9 -2.89 6.35 -2.63
C PRO A 9 -3.08 4.88 -3.04
N LEU A 10 -2.44 4.48 -4.14
CA LEU A 10 -2.64 3.15 -4.72
C LEU A 10 -2.31 2.05 -3.70
N SER A 11 -1.31 2.28 -2.85
CA SER A 11 -0.92 1.41 -1.73
C SER A 11 -2.05 1.21 -0.72
N GLU A 12 -2.80 2.26 -0.42
CA GLU A 12 -3.92 2.23 0.54
C GLU A 12 -5.09 1.42 -0.03
N ARG A 13 -5.41 1.60 -1.32
CA ARG A 13 -6.42 0.78 -2.01
C ARG A 13 -6.02 -0.70 -2.08
N MET A 14 -4.75 -0.99 -2.30
CA MET A 14 -4.24 -2.36 -2.32
C MET A 14 -4.25 -3.00 -0.92
N ALA A 15 -3.94 -2.22 0.11
CA ALA A 15 -3.99 -2.70 1.49
C ALA A 15 -5.41 -3.02 1.94
N ASP A 16 -6.40 -2.18 1.58
CA ASP A 16 -7.81 -2.44 1.87
C ASP A 16 -8.35 -3.69 1.11
N ILE A 17 -7.78 -4.06 -0.06
CA ILE A 17 -8.14 -5.31 -0.77
C ILE A 17 -7.51 -6.54 -0.11
N LEU A 18 -6.26 -6.42 0.36
CA LEU A 18 -5.52 -7.53 0.96
C LEU A 18 -5.97 -7.85 2.39
N ILE A 19 -6.47 -6.86 3.13
CA ILE A 19 -6.92 -7.01 4.51
C ILE A 19 -8.44 -6.94 4.54
N SER A 20 -9.09 -8.09 4.73
CA SER A 20 -10.54 -8.12 4.92
C SER A 20 -10.92 -7.37 6.19
N LYS A 21 -11.61 -6.22 6.05
CA LYS A 21 -12.16 -5.45 7.18
C LYS A 21 -13.07 -6.29 8.09
N ASP A 22 -13.74 -7.30 7.55
CA ASP A 22 -14.58 -8.21 8.34
C ASP A 22 -13.79 -9.01 9.38
N ARG A 23 -12.49 -9.26 9.13
CA ARG A 23 -11.61 -9.99 10.04
C ARG A 23 -11.18 -9.19 11.26
N TRP A 24 -11.37 -7.87 11.23
CA TRP A 24 -10.90 -6.94 12.25
C TRP A 24 -12.04 -6.08 12.82
N LYS A 25 -13.29 -6.51 12.65
CA LYS A 25 -14.49 -5.78 13.12
C LYS A 25 -14.46 -5.45 14.62
N ASP A 26 -13.81 -6.30 15.43
CA ASP A 26 -13.72 -6.15 16.88
C ASP A 26 -12.38 -5.56 17.35
N ASP A 27 -11.43 -5.30 16.43
CA ASP A 27 -10.10 -4.74 16.71
C ASP A 27 -9.68 -3.72 15.65
N GLU A 28 -10.27 -2.54 15.72
CA GLU A 28 -10.04 -1.43 14.79
C GLU A 28 -8.61 -0.86 14.90
N GLU A 29 -8.00 -0.90 16.09
CA GLU A 29 -6.63 -0.45 16.31
C GLU A 29 -5.61 -1.42 15.68
N GLY A 30 -5.86 -2.73 15.82
CA GLY A 30 -5.10 -3.78 15.14
C GLY A 30 -5.20 -3.68 13.63
N TYR A 31 -6.41 -3.43 13.09
CA TYR A 31 -6.63 -3.21 11.67
C TYR A 31 -5.75 -2.09 11.12
N LEU A 32 -5.76 -0.93 11.78
CA LEU A 32 -5.00 0.24 11.34
C LEU A 32 -3.49 -0.03 11.36
N LYS A 33 -2.97 -0.66 12.42
CA LYS A 33 -1.54 -1.03 12.50
C LYS A 33 -1.12 -1.94 11.36
N VAL A 34 -1.92 -2.96 11.06
CA VAL A 34 -1.62 -3.91 9.97
C VAL A 34 -1.76 -3.22 8.60
N LYS A 35 -2.78 -2.37 8.40
CA LYS A 35 -2.96 -1.59 7.18
C LYS A 35 -1.75 -0.70 6.89
N TYR A 36 -1.33 0.10 7.87
CA TYR A 36 -0.15 0.97 7.72
C TYR A 36 1.14 0.17 7.52
N GLY A 37 1.32 -0.93 8.24
CA GLY A 37 2.45 -1.83 8.03
C GLY A 37 2.51 -2.39 6.61
N LEU A 38 1.35 -2.79 6.07
CA LEU A 38 1.23 -3.33 4.72
C LEU A 38 1.48 -2.25 3.66
N GLU A 39 1.00 -1.02 3.87
CA GLU A 39 1.27 0.10 2.98
C GLU A 39 2.77 0.37 2.83
N ILE A 40 3.52 0.36 3.95
CA ILE A 40 4.98 0.56 3.94
C ILE A 40 5.67 -0.57 3.17
N ILE A 41 5.24 -1.82 3.37
CA ILE A 41 5.77 -2.97 2.64
C ILE A 41 5.49 -2.82 1.14
N LEU A 42 4.26 -2.49 0.75
CA LEU A 42 3.87 -2.30 -0.65
C LEU A 42 4.68 -1.19 -1.33
N ILE A 43 4.90 -0.07 -0.65
CA ILE A 43 5.72 1.03 -1.16
C ILE A 43 7.17 0.56 -1.39
N ASN A 44 7.75 -0.18 -0.44
CA ASN A 44 9.11 -0.67 -0.56
C ASN A 44 9.26 -1.74 -1.65
N VAL A 45 8.29 -2.65 -1.78
CA VAL A 45 8.26 -3.65 -2.85
C VAL A 45 8.15 -2.96 -4.21
N MET A 46 7.29 -1.94 -4.37
CA MET A 46 7.21 -1.18 -5.62
C MET A 46 8.52 -0.46 -5.94
N LYS A 47 9.18 0.16 -4.95
CA LYS A 47 10.49 0.78 -5.15
C LYS A 47 11.52 -0.25 -5.62
N PHE A 48 11.56 -1.42 -4.98
CA PHE A 48 12.48 -2.49 -5.33
C PHE A 48 12.21 -3.02 -6.74
N ALA A 49 10.95 -3.24 -7.09
CA ALA A 49 10.53 -3.69 -8.41
C ALA A 49 10.88 -2.68 -9.50
N ILE A 50 10.74 -1.38 -9.23
CA ILE A 50 11.14 -0.32 -10.17
C ILE A 50 12.66 -0.30 -10.34
N VAL A 51 13.43 -0.31 -9.24
CA VAL A 51 14.89 -0.28 -9.31
C VAL A 51 15.44 -1.49 -10.06
N TYR A 52 14.97 -2.71 -9.72
CA TYR A 52 15.37 -3.92 -10.43
C TYR A 52 14.87 -3.97 -11.87
N GLY A 53 13.65 -3.50 -12.11
CA GLY A 53 13.09 -3.40 -13.46
C GLY A 53 13.93 -2.48 -14.35
N ILE A 54 14.37 -1.34 -13.82
CA ILE A 54 15.27 -0.42 -14.53
C ILE A 54 16.62 -1.10 -14.76
N ALA A 55 17.24 -1.72 -13.75
CA ALA A 55 18.51 -2.42 -13.90
C ALA A 55 18.48 -3.46 -15.03
N LEU A 56 17.43 -4.28 -15.07
CA LEU A 56 17.20 -5.27 -16.13
C LEU A 56 17.07 -4.63 -17.52
N VAL A 57 16.38 -3.49 -17.65
CA VAL A 57 16.22 -2.79 -18.94
C VAL A 57 17.51 -2.10 -19.37
N THR A 58 18.27 -1.54 -18.43
CA THR A 58 19.54 -0.86 -18.72
C THR A 58 20.71 -1.81 -18.90
N GLY A 59 20.53 -3.11 -18.64
CA GLY A 59 21.56 -4.13 -18.77
C GLY A 59 22.69 -4.04 -17.74
N VAL A 60 22.39 -3.50 -16.55
CA VAL A 60 23.30 -3.44 -15.39
C VAL A 60 23.01 -4.60 -14.45
#